data_AF-A0AAW5V8W3-F1
#
_entry.id   AF-A0AAW5V8W3-F1
#
_cell.length_a   1.000
_cell.length_b   1.000
_cell.length_c   1.000
_cell.angle_alpha   90.00
_cell.angle_beta   90.00
_cell.angle_gamma   90.00
#
_symmetry.space_group_name_H-M   'P 1'
#
loop_
_entity.id
_entity.type
_entity.pdbx_description
1 polymer ?
#
loop_
_entity_poly.entity_id
_entity_poly.type
_entity_poly.pdbx_seq_one_letter_code
_entity_poly.pdbx_strand_id
1 'polypeptide(L)'
;MSSRKPDFGRFQHLESFIHLSKDAIWCYELDIPMPISLPLEEQMEYIWSHSVVRECNLTMVKLNGFRSLEDVNGKYLKEIVSLTSIHLLRKFIENSYQLEDYEYTENTSILPRVYLINSHGQVVDGHLVRIWGQQIEISNIRESESKLSGLLQFSQIVTEVSKMFVHTKAEFVSDAIQFALEELGKYSKADRVFVAEISSDKQFLSVNYEWLFGGIPSLFEVGTKLPIAKMNPERLGVLAGDGVIYIPDTRALTDEPWHLQLFKSAEVRSILVIGLRDEGNLIGILGVTTFQSLGDWTSETKQMLGLVAGFVSQGLVRAKNEIKLMKKEKILQRFYSDVKEDLALAKLTQEAWVAKDFGTIPNIKIESRFLPYDEIGGDLILYEKPKPDCIDIFFGDISGHGISSALVSGIAAVSFKKHSLVESSPAAILEAMHIELKTIIFKHHISACVMRIYPLERRIEFSFAGHPPGVFWNQKDRVMKFVKDEMYPILLLDDWKGKNISKTFEKGDRLLLYSDGIYELEEETGGYIGLDVFLQELSEMISVSEDTDSLIKKMIANCLVEKERIIHDDIAVLFLEF
;
A
#
# COMPACT_ATOMS: atom_id res chain seq x y z
N MET A 1 -25.95 -89.60 -22.90
CA MET A 1 -24.65 -89.59 -22.18
C MET A 1 -23.65 -88.77 -23.00
N SER A 2 -23.29 -87.59 -22.51
CA SER A 2 -22.07 -86.87 -22.92
C SER A 2 -21.56 -86.16 -21.66
N SER A 3 -20.44 -86.67 -21.17
CA SER A 3 -19.73 -86.23 -19.98
C SER A 3 -19.09 -84.86 -20.22
N ARG A 4 -19.63 -83.81 -19.60
CA ARG A 4 -18.87 -82.55 -19.44
C ARG A 4 -17.71 -82.84 -18.49
N LYS A 5 -16.48 -82.80 -19.01
CA LYS A 5 -15.26 -82.77 -18.20
C LYS A 5 -15.29 -81.51 -17.30
N PRO A 6 -14.80 -81.58 -16.05
CA PRO A 6 -14.63 -80.39 -15.21
C PRO A 6 -13.65 -79.41 -15.88
N ASP A 7 -13.99 -78.12 -15.88
CA ASP A 7 -13.16 -77.05 -16.42
C ASP A 7 -12.03 -76.70 -15.43
N PHE A 8 -10.95 -77.50 -15.46
CA PHE A 8 -9.80 -77.38 -14.54
C PHE A 8 -9.08 -76.02 -14.60
N GLY A 9 -9.25 -75.25 -15.69
CA GLY A 9 -8.61 -73.94 -15.86
C GLY A 9 -9.24 -72.81 -15.03
N ARG A 10 -10.52 -72.92 -14.65
CA ARG A 10 -11.20 -71.95 -13.76
C ARG A 10 -10.84 -72.13 -12.29
N PHE A 11 -10.62 -73.37 -11.86
CA PHE A 11 -10.24 -73.69 -10.48
C PHE A 11 -8.80 -73.25 -10.14
N GLN A 12 -7.83 -73.49 -11.04
CA GLN A 12 -6.45 -73.03 -10.83
C GLN A 12 -6.31 -71.51 -10.73
N HIS A 13 -7.11 -70.76 -11.50
CA HIS A 13 -7.12 -69.30 -11.42
C HIS A 13 -7.72 -68.78 -10.10
N LEU A 14 -8.76 -69.45 -9.59
CA LEU A 14 -9.40 -69.06 -8.33
C LEU A 14 -8.49 -69.37 -7.12
N GLU A 15 -7.87 -70.56 -7.09
CA GLU A 15 -6.89 -70.91 -6.05
C GLU A 15 -5.68 -69.96 -6.09
N SER A 16 -5.15 -69.68 -7.29
CA SER A 16 -4.03 -68.74 -7.45
C SER A 16 -4.40 -67.33 -6.96
N PHE A 17 -5.63 -66.86 -7.22
CA PHE A 17 -6.11 -65.56 -6.75
C PHE A 17 -6.20 -65.49 -5.22
N ILE A 18 -6.76 -66.52 -4.58
CA ILE A 18 -6.89 -66.59 -3.12
C ILE A 18 -5.50 -66.57 -2.46
N HIS A 19 -4.55 -67.36 -2.99
CA HIS A 19 -3.20 -67.47 -2.42
C HIS A 19 -2.31 -66.25 -2.65
N LEU A 20 -2.51 -65.50 -3.75
CA LEU A 20 -1.72 -64.31 -4.08
C LEU A 20 -2.31 -63.01 -3.48
N SER A 21 -3.56 -63.03 -3.01
CA SER A 21 -4.17 -61.86 -2.38
C SER A 21 -3.46 -61.48 -1.07
N LYS A 22 -3.27 -60.18 -0.88
CA LYS A 22 -2.73 -59.61 0.37
C LYS A 22 -3.81 -59.45 1.44
N ASP A 23 -5.08 -59.58 1.07
CA ASP A 23 -6.21 -59.49 1.98
C ASP A 23 -6.50 -60.85 2.60
N ALA A 24 -7.08 -60.90 3.79
CA ALA A 24 -7.49 -62.17 4.38
C ALA A 24 -8.73 -62.67 3.64
N ILE A 25 -8.65 -63.85 3.01
CA ILE A 25 -9.78 -64.48 2.30
C ILE A 25 -10.04 -65.84 2.92
N TRP A 26 -11.33 -66.17 3.11
CA TRP A 26 -11.78 -67.46 3.64
C TRP A 26 -13.08 -67.94 2.99
N CYS A 27 -13.26 -69.25 3.07
CA CYS A 27 -14.49 -69.96 2.76
C CYS A 27 -14.79 -70.92 3.90
N TYR A 28 -15.94 -70.73 4.54
CA TYR A 28 -16.49 -71.66 5.50
C TYR A 28 -17.57 -72.49 4.84
N GLU A 29 -17.49 -73.81 4.96
CA GLU A 29 -18.51 -74.74 4.51
C GLU A 29 -19.18 -75.33 5.74
N LEU A 30 -20.52 -75.29 5.78
CA LEU A 30 -21.25 -75.88 6.89
C LEU A 30 -21.28 -77.40 6.67
N ASP A 31 -20.81 -78.16 7.67
CA ASP A 31 -20.80 -79.63 7.62
C ASP A 31 -22.24 -80.21 7.55
N ILE A 32 -23.19 -79.48 8.11
CA ILE A 32 -24.64 -79.71 8.01
C ILE A 32 -25.29 -78.41 7.52
N PRO A 33 -26.05 -78.41 6.41
CA PRO A 33 -26.76 -77.22 5.93
C PRO A 33 -27.71 -76.65 6.99
N MET A 34 -27.58 -75.36 7.32
CA MET A 34 -28.38 -74.70 8.35
C MET A 34 -29.70 -74.16 7.78
N PRO A 35 -30.88 -74.55 8.30
CA PRO A 35 -32.14 -73.92 7.92
C PRO A 35 -32.16 -72.43 8.30
N ILE A 36 -32.46 -71.54 7.33
CA ILE A 36 -32.49 -70.09 7.56
C ILE A 36 -33.73 -69.63 8.36
N SER A 37 -34.66 -70.54 8.62
CA SER A 37 -35.89 -70.31 9.39
C SER A 37 -35.71 -70.39 10.91
N LEU A 38 -34.53 -70.80 11.39
CA LEU A 38 -34.21 -70.87 12.81
C LEU A 38 -34.20 -69.46 13.45
N PRO A 39 -34.43 -69.33 14.77
CA PRO A 39 -34.22 -68.08 15.50
C PRO A 39 -32.76 -67.58 15.39
N LEU A 40 -32.55 -66.25 15.43
CA LEU A 40 -31.24 -65.60 15.26
C LEU A 40 -30.13 -66.20 16.14
N GLU A 41 -30.40 -66.41 17.43
CA GLU A 41 -29.41 -66.96 18.37
C GLU A 41 -29.05 -68.41 18.03
N GLU A 42 -30.03 -69.22 17.60
CA GLU A 42 -29.79 -70.60 17.15
C GLU A 42 -28.98 -70.60 15.85
N GLN A 43 -29.25 -69.69 14.91
CA GLN A 43 -28.45 -69.56 13.70
C GLN A 43 -27.01 -69.16 13.99
N MET A 44 -26.79 -68.25 14.94
CA MET A 44 -25.45 -67.83 15.36
C MET A 44 -24.65 -69.01 15.93
N GLU A 45 -25.24 -69.77 16.84
CA GLU A 45 -24.59 -70.95 17.44
C GLU A 45 -24.37 -72.07 16.40
N TYR A 46 -25.30 -72.21 15.45
CA TYR A 46 -25.18 -73.16 14.36
C TYR A 46 -23.99 -72.81 13.46
N ILE A 47 -23.91 -71.58 12.95
CA ILE A 47 -22.77 -71.11 12.15
C ILE A 47 -21.46 -71.23 12.95
N TRP A 48 -21.47 -70.90 14.24
CA TRP A 48 -20.29 -71.00 15.11
C TRP A 48 -19.78 -72.44 15.27
N SER A 49 -20.70 -73.41 15.41
CA SER A 49 -20.39 -74.79 15.76
C SER A 49 -20.19 -75.73 14.58
N HIS A 50 -20.83 -75.43 13.44
CA HIS A 50 -20.91 -76.29 12.24
C HIS A 50 -20.15 -75.77 11.02
N SER A 51 -19.64 -74.53 11.07
CA SER A 51 -18.81 -74.01 9.98
C SER A 51 -17.39 -74.55 10.06
N VAL A 52 -16.94 -75.18 8.98
CA VAL A 52 -15.58 -75.70 8.84
C VAL A 52 -14.82 -74.85 7.82
N VAL A 53 -13.57 -74.50 8.12
CA VAL A 53 -12.73 -73.80 7.14
C VAL A 53 -12.37 -74.74 6.01
N ARG A 54 -12.81 -74.39 4.80
CA ARG A 54 -12.58 -75.19 3.60
C ARG A 54 -11.46 -74.66 2.73
N GLU A 55 -11.43 -73.34 2.59
CA GLU A 55 -10.38 -72.63 1.88
C GLU A 55 -10.03 -71.36 2.66
N CYS A 56 -8.75 -71.03 2.74
CA CYS A 56 -8.28 -69.74 3.24
C CYS A 56 -6.88 -69.45 2.71
N ASN A 57 -6.43 -68.20 2.81
CA ASN A 57 -5.07 -67.83 2.47
C ASN A 57 -4.19 -67.59 3.71
N LEU A 58 -2.88 -67.48 3.48
CA LEU A 58 -1.91 -67.28 4.56
C LEU A 58 -2.15 -65.98 5.34
N THR A 59 -2.73 -64.96 4.71
CA THR A 59 -3.09 -63.70 5.38
C THR A 59 -4.14 -63.94 6.46
N MET A 60 -5.21 -64.67 6.14
CA MET A 60 -6.26 -65.05 7.11
C MET A 60 -5.69 -65.86 8.28
N VAL A 61 -4.81 -66.84 7.99
CA VAL A 61 -4.14 -67.67 9.00
C VAL A 61 -3.33 -66.81 9.99
N LYS A 62 -2.51 -65.89 9.46
CA LYS A 62 -1.68 -64.99 10.28
C LYS A 62 -2.50 -64.03 11.12
N LEU A 63 -3.60 -63.50 10.56
CA LEU A 63 -4.49 -62.56 11.25
C LEU A 63 -5.11 -63.22 12.50
N ASN A 64 -5.44 -64.51 12.43
CA ASN A 64 -5.97 -65.28 13.55
C ASN A 64 -4.89 -65.91 14.44
N GLY A 65 -3.61 -65.55 14.27
CA GLY A 65 -2.50 -65.98 15.14
C GLY A 65 -1.92 -67.37 14.86
N PHE A 66 -2.31 -68.01 13.76
CA PHE A 66 -1.79 -69.33 13.35
C PHE A 66 -0.55 -69.20 12.44
N ARG A 67 0.20 -70.30 12.28
CA ARG A 67 1.51 -70.28 11.59
C ARG A 67 1.46 -70.84 10.17
N SER A 68 0.57 -71.79 9.88
CA SER A 68 0.44 -72.44 8.58
C SER A 68 -1.01 -72.70 8.18
N LEU A 69 -1.26 -72.90 6.88
CA LEU A 69 -2.58 -73.27 6.37
C LEU A 69 -3.06 -74.63 6.90
N GLU A 70 -2.14 -75.57 7.14
CA GLU A 70 -2.43 -76.88 7.71
C GLU A 70 -2.97 -76.79 9.15
N ASP A 71 -2.61 -75.72 9.88
CA ASP A 71 -3.09 -75.50 11.24
C ASP A 71 -4.55 -75.06 11.31
N VAL A 72 -5.16 -74.65 10.20
CA VAL A 72 -6.49 -74.01 10.16
C VAL A 72 -7.46 -74.75 9.25
N ASN A 73 -6.99 -75.34 8.15
CA ASN A 73 -7.85 -76.04 7.20
C ASN A 73 -8.54 -77.26 7.86
N GLY A 74 -9.85 -77.38 7.71
CA GLY A 74 -10.65 -78.45 8.31
C GLY A 74 -11.00 -78.26 9.80
N LYS A 75 -10.54 -77.18 10.45
CA LYS A 75 -10.99 -76.83 11.81
C LYS A 75 -12.34 -76.12 11.78
N TYR A 76 -13.09 -76.24 12.87
CA TYR A 76 -14.34 -75.53 13.06
C TYR A 76 -14.09 -74.06 13.40
N LEU A 77 -15.02 -73.19 13.02
CA LEU A 77 -14.97 -71.75 13.25
C LEU A 77 -14.72 -71.40 14.73
N LYS A 78 -15.39 -72.13 15.65
CA LYS A 78 -15.19 -72.02 17.11
C LYS A 78 -13.77 -72.27 17.61
N GLU A 79 -12.93 -72.95 16.83
CA GLU A 79 -11.55 -73.29 17.18
C GLU A 79 -10.53 -72.25 16.68
N ILE A 80 -10.98 -71.32 15.82
CA ILE A 80 -10.11 -70.38 15.11
C ILE A 80 -10.41 -68.94 15.53
N VAL A 81 -11.69 -68.59 15.63
CA VAL A 81 -12.13 -67.22 15.86
C VAL A 81 -12.44 -67.04 17.35
N SER A 82 -12.17 -65.85 17.89
CA SER A 82 -12.44 -65.51 19.29
C SER A 82 -13.91 -65.09 19.50
N LEU A 83 -14.39 -65.22 20.75
CA LEU A 83 -15.76 -64.80 21.14
C LEU A 83 -16.05 -63.32 20.83
N THR A 84 -15.01 -62.47 20.73
CA THR A 84 -15.13 -61.05 20.38
C THR A 84 -15.68 -60.81 18.96
N SER A 85 -15.57 -61.77 18.04
CA SER A 85 -16.08 -61.63 16.66
C SER A 85 -17.54 -62.06 16.49
N ILE A 86 -18.21 -62.50 17.56
CA ILE A 86 -19.62 -62.94 17.53
C ILE A 86 -20.57 -61.83 17.05
N HIS A 87 -20.25 -60.56 17.31
CA HIS A 87 -21.06 -59.44 16.83
C HIS A 87 -21.10 -59.34 15.30
N LEU A 88 -20.04 -59.77 14.59
CA LEU A 88 -20.00 -59.78 13.12
C LEU A 88 -20.92 -60.86 12.55
N LEU A 89 -20.99 -62.03 13.19
CA LEU A 89 -21.94 -63.09 12.82
C LEU A 89 -23.39 -62.64 12.98
N ARG A 90 -23.70 -61.95 14.09
CA ARG A 90 -25.03 -61.36 14.28
C ARG A 90 -25.38 -60.42 13.13
N LYS A 91 -24.47 -59.48 12.81
CA LYS A 91 -24.66 -58.51 11.73
C LYS A 91 -24.81 -59.17 10.36
N PHE A 92 -24.05 -60.24 10.10
CA PHE A 92 -24.16 -61.02 8.87
C PHE A 92 -25.55 -61.66 8.71
N ILE A 93 -26.10 -62.27 9.76
CA ILE A 93 -27.43 -62.89 9.71
C ILE A 93 -28.53 -61.84 9.60
N GLU A 94 -28.44 -60.74 10.37
CA GLU A 94 -29.39 -59.62 10.32
C GLU A 94 -29.48 -59.01 8.91
N ASN A 95 -28.36 -58.99 8.17
CA ASN A 95 -28.29 -58.53 6.79
C ASN A 95 -28.48 -59.66 5.77
N SER A 96 -29.29 -60.68 6.10
CA SER A 96 -29.66 -61.77 5.19
C SER A 96 -28.46 -62.53 4.61
N TYR A 97 -27.46 -62.79 5.46
CA TYR A 97 -26.20 -63.48 5.11
C TYR A 97 -25.36 -62.73 4.09
N GLN A 98 -25.40 -61.40 4.13
CA GLN A 98 -24.57 -60.54 3.32
C GLN A 98 -23.99 -59.40 4.17
N LEU A 99 -22.68 -59.19 4.06
CA LEU A 99 -22.00 -57.99 4.53
C LEU A 99 -21.22 -57.44 3.34
N GLU A 100 -21.54 -56.21 2.95
CA GLU A 100 -20.81 -55.47 1.92
C GLU A 100 -20.23 -54.22 2.57
N ASP A 101 -18.92 -54.02 2.38
CA ASP A 101 -18.14 -52.90 2.90
C ASP A 101 -18.37 -52.58 4.38
N TYR A 102 -18.59 -53.62 5.20
CA TYR A 102 -18.92 -53.41 6.60
C TYR A 102 -17.65 -53.08 7.40
N GLU A 103 -17.61 -51.90 8.02
CA GLU A 103 -16.47 -51.45 8.82
C GLU A 103 -16.62 -51.78 10.29
N TYR A 104 -15.52 -52.22 10.90
CA TYR A 104 -15.45 -52.34 12.35
C TYR A 104 -14.06 -52.00 12.87
N THR A 105 -14.02 -51.52 14.11
CA THR A 105 -12.78 -51.16 14.81
C THR A 105 -12.45 -52.22 15.84
N GLU A 106 -11.26 -52.78 15.74
CA GLU A 106 -10.70 -53.66 16.75
C GLU A 106 -9.79 -52.84 17.68
N ASN A 107 -10.18 -52.74 18.95
CA ASN A 107 -9.39 -52.06 19.96
C ASN A 107 -8.23 -52.98 20.41
N THR A 108 -7.06 -52.83 19.79
CA THR A 108 -5.84 -53.50 20.26
C THR A 108 -5.19 -52.71 21.41
N SER A 109 -4.30 -53.35 22.16
CA SER A 109 -3.62 -52.76 23.32
C SER A 109 -2.62 -51.63 23.00
N ILE A 110 -2.37 -51.33 21.72
CA ILE A 110 -1.41 -50.29 21.29
C ILE A 110 -2.10 -49.21 20.43
N LEU A 111 -2.83 -49.60 19.38
CA LEU A 111 -3.58 -48.68 18.49
C LEU A 111 -4.84 -49.37 17.95
N PRO A 112 -5.98 -48.69 17.85
CA PRO A 112 -7.17 -49.26 17.21
C PRO A 112 -6.89 -49.54 15.74
N ARG A 113 -7.31 -50.71 15.26
CA ARG A 113 -7.23 -51.09 13.83
C ARG A 113 -8.62 -51.07 13.23
N VAL A 114 -8.72 -50.58 11.99
CA VAL A 114 -9.99 -50.53 11.26
C VAL A 114 -9.95 -51.56 10.15
N TYR A 115 -10.97 -52.41 10.12
CA TYR A 115 -11.11 -53.43 9.09
C TYR A 115 -12.42 -53.25 8.33
N LEU A 116 -12.37 -53.56 7.04
CA LEU A 116 -13.50 -53.69 6.13
C LEU A 116 -13.76 -55.19 5.93
N ILE A 117 -14.99 -55.65 6.12
CA ILE A 117 -15.40 -57.04 5.89
C ILE A 117 -16.44 -57.13 4.78
N ASN A 118 -16.16 -57.99 3.81
CA ASN A 118 -17.07 -58.41 2.76
C ASN A 118 -17.37 -59.90 2.99
N SER A 119 -18.63 -60.28 3.18
CA SER A 119 -19.00 -61.68 3.37
C SER A 119 -20.33 -62.02 2.73
N HIS A 120 -20.42 -63.19 2.10
CA HIS A 120 -21.60 -63.64 1.39
C HIS A 120 -21.90 -65.11 1.69
N GLY A 121 -23.12 -65.36 2.16
CA GLY A 121 -23.68 -66.68 2.39
C GLY A 121 -24.34 -67.26 1.15
N GLN A 122 -23.98 -68.48 0.79
CA GLN A 122 -24.68 -69.27 -0.22
C GLN A 122 -25.84 -70.01 0.44
N VAL A 123 -27.07 -69.66 0.05
CA VAL A 123 -28.29 -70.33 0.50
C VAL A 123 -28.85 -71.18 -0.65
N VAL A 124 -29.09 -72.46 -0.39
CA VAL A 124 -29.67 -73.43 -1.33
C VAL A 124 -30.88 -74.08 -0.66
N ASP A 125 -32.04 -74.05 -1.32
CA ASP A 125 -33.30 -74.63 -0.81
C ASP A 125 -33.64 -74.24 0.64
N GLY A 126 -33.45 -72.95 0.99
CA GLY A 126 -33.72 -72.43 2.33
C GLY A 126 -32.69 -72.82 3.40
N HIS A 127 -31.54 -73.35 2.99
CA HIS A 127 -30.46 -73.72 3.89
C HIS A 127 -29.16 -72.98 3.54
N LEU A 128 -28.50 -72.37 4.52
CA LEU A 128 -27.17 -71.80 4.35
C LEU A 128 -26.15 -72.96 4.30
N VAL A 129 -25.36 -73.01 3.22
CA VAL A 129 -24.40 -74.10 2.98
C VAL A 129 -22.95 -73.65 3.03
N ARG A 130 -22.67 -72.39 2.66
CA ARG A 130 -21.30 -71.89 2.53
C ARG A 130 -21.25 -70.40 2.81
N ILE A 131 -20.16 -69.92 3.37
CA ILE A 131 -19.91 -68.50 3.65
C ILE A 131 -18.55 -68.15 3.07
N TRP A 132 -18.54 -67.24 2.10
CA TRP A 132 -17.31 -66.62 1.63
C TRP A 132 -17.07 -65.32 2.38
N GLY A 133 -15.81 -65.00 2.63
CA GLY A 133 -15.48 -63.70 3.18
C GLY A 133 -14.08 -63.22 2.85
N GLN A 134 -13.94 -61.91 2.92
CA GLN A 134 -12.71 -61.16 2.78
C GLN A 134 -12.64 -60.10 3.86
N GLN A 135 -11.47 -59.92 4.45
CA GLN A 135 -11.18 -58.88 5.43
C GLN A 135 -9.96 -58.08 4.98
N ILE A 136 -10.13 -56.77 4.93
CA ILE A 136 -9.12 -55.80 4.49
C ILE A 136 -8.82 -54.87 5.66
N GLU A 137 -7.54 -54.71 6.02
CA GLU A 137 -7.14 -53.68 6.97
C GLU A 137 -7.08 -52.32 6.28
N ILE A 138 -7.92 -51.38 6.71
CA ILE A 138 -8.05 -50.04 6.12
C ILE A 138 -7.57 -48.93 7.08
N SER A 139 -6.90 -49.29 8.18
CA SER A 139 -6.36 -48.35 9.17
C SER A 139 -5.57 -47.20 8.54
N ASN A 140 -4.61 -47.52 7.65
CA ASN A 140 -3.77 -46.53 6.96
C ASN A 140 -4.57 -45.63 6.00
N ILE A 141 -5.65 -46.15 5.40
CA ILE A 141 -6.52 -45.39 4.50
C ILE A 141 -7.29 -44.36 5.31
N ARG A 142 -7.94 -44.78 6.41
CA ARG A 142 -8.69 -43.88 7.30
C ARG A 142 -7.81 -42.82 7.95
N GLU A 143 -6.58 -43.18 8.34
CA GLU A 143 -5.61 -42.21 8.83
C GLU A 143 -5.22 -41.19 7.74
N SER A 144 -4.98 -41.65 6.51
CA SER A 144 -4.63 -40.79 5.38
C SER A 144 -5.76 -39.85 4.98
N GLU A 145 -7.01 -40.34 4.96
CA GLU A 145 -8.21 -39.55 4.71
C GLU A 145 -8.43 -38.49 5.79
N SER A 146 -8.26 -38.85 7.07
CA SER A 146 -8.36 -37.88 8.17
C SER A 146 -7.29 -36.79 8.05
N LYS A 147 -6.04 -37.15 7.71
CA LYS A 147 -4.97 -36.17 7.46
C LYS A 147 -5.28 -35.27 6.27
N LEU A 148 -5.77 -35.84 5.16
CA LEU A 148 -6.12 -35.10 3.95
C LEU A 148 -7.30 -34.16 4.19
N SER A 149 -8.34 -34.61 4.91
CA SER A 149 -9.46 -33.75 5.31
C SER A 149 -9.00 -32.59 6.18
N GLY A 150 -8.08 -32.82 7.12
CA GLY A 150 -7.47 -31.76 7.94
C GLY A 150 -6.69 -30.74 7.10
N LEU A 151 -5.88 -31.22 6.14
CA LEU A 151 -5.14 -30.35 5.21
C LEU A 151 -6.05 -29.53 4.30
N LEU A 152 -7.17 -30.10 3.84
CA LEU A 152 -8.17 -29.39 3.04
C LEU A 152 -8.83 -28.28 3.85
N GLN A 153 -9.25 -28.57 5.09
CA GLN A 153 -9.82 -27.56 5.98
C GLN A 153 -8.81 -26.44 6.27
N PHE A 154 -7.55 -26.80 6.53
CA PHE A 154 -6.46 -25.83 6.70
C PHE A 154 -6.33 -24.93 5.46
N SER A 155 -6.24 -25.51 4.26
CA SER A 155 -6.06 -24.77 3.02
C SER A 155 -7.24 -23.84 2.71
N GLN A 156 -8.47 -24.28 2.98
CA GLN A 156 -9.68 -23.46 2.81
C GLN A 156 -9.67 -22.23 3.70
N ILE A 157 -9.38 -22.38 5.01
CA ILE A 157 -9.35 -21.26 5.95
C ILE A 157 -8.28 -20.24 5.57
N VAL A 158 -7.06 -20.71 5.25
CA VAL A 158 -5.98 -19.82 4.79
C VAL A 158 -6.41 -19.03 3.55
N THR A 159 -7.07 -19.68 2.61
CA THR A 159 -7.54 -19.06 1.37
C THR A 159 -8.61 -18.00 1.64
N GLU A 160 -9.62 -18.30 2.45
CA GLU A 160 -10.71 -17.37 2.77
C GLU A 160 -10.22 -16.17 3.60
N VAL A 161 -9.40 -16.42 4.62
CA VAL A 161 -8.76 -15.34 5.39
C VAL A 161 -7.89 -14.49 4.47
N SER A 162 -7.04 -15.10 3.63
CA SER A 162 -6.20 -14.36 2.70
C SER A 162 -7.01 -13.44 1.78
N LYS A 163 -8.08 -13.95 1.16
CA LYS A 163 -8.99 -13.14 0.30
C LYS A 163 -9.53 -11.91 1.02
N MET A 164 -9.92 -12.07 2.29
CA MET A 164 -10.40 -10.97 3.14
C MET A 164 -9.34 -9.93 3.47
N PHE A 165 -8.05 -10.16 3.20
CA PHE A 165 -6.99 -9.17 3.40
C PHE A 165 -6.44 -8.59 2.10
N VAL A 166 -6.55 -9.23 0.93
CA VAL A 166 -5.91 -8.72 -0.30
C VAL A 166 -6.44 -7.36 -0.74
N HIS A 167 -7.77 -7.14 -0.72
CA HIS A 167 -8.39 -5.93 -1.29
C HIS A 167 -9.14 -5.06 -0.27
N THR A 168 -8.88 -5.27 1.01
CA THR A 168 -9.67 -4.65 2.08
C THR A 168 -9.18 -3.23 2.37
N LYS A 169 -10.04 -2.25 2.08
CA LYS A 169 -9.80 -0.85 2.45
C LYS A 169 -9.64 -0.71 3.97
N ALA A 170 -8.92 0.32 4.42
CA ALA A 170 -8.69 0.58 5.84
C ALA A 170 -9.97 0.54 6.70
N GLU A 171 -11.10 1.03 6.17
CA GLU A 171 -12.39 1.07 6.86
C GLU A 171 -12.99 -0.32 7.17
N PHE A 172 -12.61 -1.36 6.42
CA PHE A 172 -13.12 -2.72 6.55
C PHE A 172 -12.10 -3.70 7.16
N VAL A 173 -10.90 -3.24 7.52
CA VAL A 173 -9.86 -4.12 8.08
C VAL A 173 -10.29 -4.74 9.41
N SER A 174 -11.07 -4.03 10.22
CA SER A 174 -11.62 -4.57 11.47
C SER A 174 -12.50 -5.80 11.24
N ASP A 175 -13.35 -5.77 10.21
CA ASP A 175 -14.24 -6.89 9.88
C ASP A 175 -13.45 -8.10 9.38
N ALA A 176 -12.42 -7.87 8.56
CA ALA A 176 -11.52 -8.92 8.10
C ALA A 176 -10.74 -9.58 9.25
N ILE A 177 -10.27 -8.78 10.22
CA ILE A 177 -9.62 -9.31 11.42
C ILE A 177 -10.63 -10.15 12.21
N GLN A 178 -11.84 -9.63 12.47
CA GLN A 178 -12.84 -10.36 13.24
C GLN A 178 -13.18 -11.72 12.62
N PHE A 179 -13.35 -11.76 11.30
CA PHE A 179 -13.55 -13.00 10.54
C PHE A 179 -12.38 -13.98 10.73
N ALA A 180 -11.14 -13.49 10.64
CA ALA A 180 -9.96 -14.32 10.82
C ALA A 180 -9.85 -14.90 12.24
N LEU A 181 -10.21 -14.11 13.27
CA LEU A 181 -10.23 -14.59 14.65
C LEU A 181 -11.28 -15.68 14.86
N GLU A 182 -12.45 -15.53 14.26
CA GLU A 182 -13.52 -16.52 14.31
C GLU A 182 -13.12 -17.86 13.67
N GLU A 183 -12.59 -17.82 12.44
CA GLU A 183 -12.18 -19.03 11.73
C GLU A 183 -11.01 -19.74 12.44
N LEU A 184 -10.06 -18.97 12.98
CA LEU A 184 -8.98 -19.51 13.79
C LEU A 184 -9.50 -20.13 15.09
N GLY A 185 -10.48 -19.50 15.74
CA GLY A 185 -11.11 -20.01 16.95
C GLY A 185 -11.80 -21.36 16.72
N LYS A 186 -12.61 -21.45 15.66
CA LYS A 186 -13.28 -22.69 15.25
C LYS A 186 -12.29 -23.80 14.89
N TYR A 187 -11.26 -23.50 14.09
CA TYR A 187 -10.24 -24.46 13.66
C TYR A 187 -9.45 -25.03 14.84
N SER A 188 -9.00 -24.14 15.71
CA SER A 188 -8.15 -24.50 16.85
C SER A 188 -8.94 -25.06 18.03
N LYS A 189 -10.28 -24.99 18.00
CA LYS A 189 -11.17 -25.29 19.13
C LYS A 189 -10.80 -24.46 20.38
N ALA A 190 -10.40 -23.21 20.15
CA ALA A 190 -10.11 -22.26 21.21
C ALA A 190 -11.39 -21.67 21.78
N ASP A 191 -11.33 -21.26 23.05
CA ASP A 191 -12.43 -20.54 23.70
C ASP A 191 -12.35 -19.03 23.41
N ARG A 192 -11.14 -18.50 23.16
CA ARG A 192 -10.91 -17.10 22.77
C ARG A 192 -9.77 -16.99 21.77
N VAL A 193 -9.92 -16.04 20.85
CA VAL A 193 -8.84 -15.55 19.97
C VAL A 193 -8.79 -14.04 20.07
N PHE A 194 -7.60 -13.45 20.16
CA PHE A 194 -7.48 -12.00 20.32
C PHE A 194 -6.25 -11.43 19.60
N VAL A 195 -6.36 -10.17 19.19
CA VAL A 195 -5.24 -9.38 18.69
C VAL A 195 -5.00 -8.21 19.63
N ALA A 196 -3.75 -8.06 20.07
CA ALA A 196 -3.31 -6.93 20.84
C ALA A 196 -2.23 -6.14 20.10
N GLU A 197 -2.35 -4.82 20.07
CA GLU A 197 -1.45 -3.92 19.38
C GLU A 197 -0.53 -3.19 20.36
N ILE A 198 0.71 -2.98 19.96
CA ILE A 198 1.67 -2.17 20.72
C ILE A 198 1.38 -0.69 20.45
N SER A 199 1.34 0.11 21.52
CA SER A 199 1.17 1.56 21.44
C SER A 199 2.33 2.22 20.71
N SER A 200 2.10 3.40 20.13
CA SER A 200 3.12 4.12 19.36
C SER A 200 4.37 4.51 20.16
N ASP A 201 4.22 4.68 21.47
CA ASP A 201 5.31 4.95 22.42
C ASP A 201 6.01 3.66 22.91
N LYS A 202 5.57 2.49 22.45
CA LYS A 202 6.05 1.15 22.83
C LYS A 202 5.95 0.84 24.33
N GLN A 203 5.07 1.52 25.06
CA GLN A 203 4.92 1.32 26.50
C GLN A 203 3.84 0.30 26.86
N PHE A 204 2.80 0.17 26.02
CA PHE A 204 1.62 -0.61 26.33
C PHE A 204 1.28 -1.57 25.20
N LEU A 205 0.74 -2.73 25.58
CA LEU A 205 0.10 -3.68 24.69
C LEU A 205 -1.41 -3.64 24.95
N SER A 206 -2.21 -3.44 23.90
CA SER A 206 -3.66 -3.27 24.04
C SER A 206 -4.47 -4.20 23.16
N VAL A 207 -5.38 -4.96 23.77
CA VAL A 207 -6.31 -5.82 23.04
C VAL A 207 -7.30 -4.92 22.30
N ASN A 208 -7.32 -5.06 20.98
CA ASN A 208 -8.15 -4.25 20.09
C ASN A 208 -9.19 -5.11 19.35
N TYR A 209 -8.97 -6.42 19.25
CA TYR A 209 -9.89 -7.35 18.61
C TYR A 209 -9.98 -8.64 19.43
N GLU A 210 -11.19 -9.19 19.54
CA GLU A 210 -11.46 -10.39 20.32
C GLU A 210 -12.61 -11.18 19.70
N TRP A 211 -12.44 -12.50 19.65
CA TRP A 211 -13.47 -13.47 19.37
C TRP A 211 -13.61 -14.42 20.57
N LEU A 212 -14.84 -14.76 20.93
CA LEU A 212 -15.18 -15.57 22.12
C LEU A 212 -16.14 -16.70 21.76
N PHE A 213 -15.85 -17.89 22.26
CA PHE A 213 -16.75 -19.04 22.25
C PHE A 213 -17.50 -19.09 23.60
N GLY A 214 -18.56 -18.27 23.71
CA GLY A 214 -19.62 -18.33 24.73
C GLY A 214 -19.24 -18.45 26.22
N GLY A 215 -19.59 -17.43 27.02
CA GLY A 215 -19.69 -17.56 28.48
C GLY A 215 -18.43 -17.29 29.30
N ILE A 216 -17.36 -16.79 28.67
CA ILE A 216 -16.12 -16.33 29.32
C ILE A 216 -16.04 -14.79 29.34
N PRO A 217 -15.39 -14.16 30.35
CA PRO A 217 -15.24 -12.70 30.42
C PRO A 217 -14.47 -12.13 29.23
N SER A 218 -14.82 -10.93 28.75
CA SER A 218 -14.05 -10.29 27.66
C SER A 218 -12.74 -9.70 28.18
N LEU A 219 -11.66 -9.78 27.41
CA LEU A 219 -10.40 -9.09 27.73
C LEU A 219 -10.57 -7.56 27.79
N PHE A 220 -11.57 -7.00 27.09
CA PHE A 220 -11.90 -5.58 27.18
C PHE A 220 -12.37 -5.17 28.58
N GLU A 221 -13.04 -6.07 29.30
CA GLU A 221 -13.56 -5.83 30.66
C GLU A 221 -12.48 -5.97 31.73
N VAL A 222 -11.50 -6.84 31.48
CA VAL A 222 -10.43 -7.18 32.44
C VAL A 222 -9.28 -6.17 32.40
N GLY A 223 -9.08 -5.49 31.27
CA GLY A 223 -8.16 -4.37 31.13
C GLY A 223 -7.26 -4.49 29.89
N THR A 224 -7.23 -3.43 29.10
CA THR A 224 -6.60 -3.41 27.78
C THR A 224 -5.26 -2.67 27.72
N LYS A 225 -4.67 -2.21 28.82
CA LYS A 225 -3.36 -1.53 28.77
C LYS A 225 -2.33 -2.27 29.58
N LEU A 226 -1.73 -3.29 28.97
CA LEU A 226 -0.72 -4.14 29.60
C LEU A 226 0.65 -3.45 29.47
N PRO A 227 1.33 -3.09 30.57
CA PRO A 227 2.64 -2.44 30.49
C PRO A 227 3.70 -3.42 29.99
N ILE A 228 4.30 -3.14 28.84
CA ILE A 228 5.31 -4.04 28.22
C ILE A 228 6.52 -4.21 29.13
N ALA A 229 6.90 -3.17 29.89
CA ALA A 229 8.00 -3.21 30.85
C ALA A 229 7.82 -4.24 31.99
N LYS A 230 6.60 -4.74 32.21
CA LYS A 230 6.32 -5.78 33.21
C LYS A 230 6.38 -7.20 32.63
N MET A 231 6.47 -7.36 31.31
CA MET A 231 6.50 -8.66 30.64
C MET A 231 7.88 -9.31 30.73
N ASN A 232 7.92 -10.65 30.76
CA ASN A 232 9.13 -11.45 30.79
C ASN A 232 9.98 -11.15 29.53
N PRO A 233 11.23 -10.66 29.70
CA PRO A 233 12.09 -10.28 28.58
C PRO A 233 12.39 -11.42 27.60
N GLU A 234 12.51 -12.66 28.08
CA GLU A 234 12.74 -13.83 27.21
C GLU A 234 11.53 -14.08 26.31
N ARG A 235 10.32 -14.02 26.87
CA ARG A 235 9.06 -14.12 26.12
C ARG A 235 8.93 -13.01 25.09
N LEU A 236 9.28 -11.77 25.44
CA LEU A 236 9.34 -10.66 24.48
C LEU A 236 10.35 -10.94 23.36
N GLY A 237 11.52 -11.52 23.68
CA GLY A 237 12.51 -11.95 22.69
C GLY A 237 11.95 -13.01 21.74
N VAL A 238 11.21 -14.01 22.25
CA VAL A 238 10.52 -15.02 21.44
C VAL A 238 9.49 -14.35 20.52
N LEU A 239 8.67 -13.44 21.04
CA LEU A 239 7.67 -12.70 20.27
C LEU A 239 8.28 -11.71 19.28
N ALA A 240 9.53 -11.28 19.49
CA ALA A 240 10.32 -10.42 18.61
C ALA A 240 11.20 -11.19 17.59
N GLY A 241 11.29 -12.53 17.71
CA GLY A 241 11.74 -13.47 16.65
C GLY A 241 10.60 -14.36 16.10
N ASP A 242 10.84 -15.31 15.21
CA ASP A 242 9.76 -16.15 14.62
C ASP A 242 9.23 -17.24 15.58
N GLY A 243 9.37 -17.00 16.89
CA GLY A 243 8.99 -17.93 17.93
C GLY A 243 7.52 -17.85 18.30
N VAL A 244 7.05 -18.92 18.94
CA VAL A 244 5.69 -19.04 19.46
C VAL A 244 5.78 -19.26 20.97
N ILE A 245 5.06 -18.46 21.75
CA ILE A 245 4.90 -18.71 23.18
C ILE A 245 3.78 -19.73 23.35
N TYR A 246 4.09 -20.84 24.00
CA TYR A 246 3.10 -21.84 24.40
C TYR A 246 3.16 -22.05 25.91
N ILE A 247 2.04 -21.84 26.58
CA ILE A 247 1.86 -22.11 28.01
C ILE A 247 0.77 -23.18 28.14
N PRO A 248 1.15 -24.45 28.43
CA PRO A 248 0.19 -25.55 28.54
C PRO A 248 -0.84 -25.32 29.64
N ASP A 249 -0.39 -24.91 30.83
CA ASP A 249 -1.23 -24.58 31.97
C ASP A 249 -0.70 -23.30 32.65
N THR A 250 -1.50 -22.24 32.63
CA THR A 250 -1.16 -20.94 33.24
C THR A 250 -1.05 -21.03 34.76
N ARG A 251 -1.67 -22.02 35.41
CA ARG A 251 -1.63 -22.20 36.87
C ARG A 251 -0.27 -22.72 37.35
N ALA A 252 0.55 -23.25 36.45
CA ALA A 252 1.89 -23.73 36.74
C ALA A 252 2.96 -22.63 36.63
N LEU A 253 2.60 -21.42 36.17
CA LEU A 253 3.53 -20.30 36.05
C LEU A 253 3.90 -19.71 37.41
N THR A 254 5.16 -19.34 37.59
CA THR A 254 5.70 -18.73 38.82
C THR A 254 6.47 -17.42 38.58
N ASP A 255 6.73 -17.07 37.31
CA ASP A 255 7.67 -16.02 36.91
C ASP A 255 7.04 -14.62 36.72
N GLU A 256 5.71 -14.52 36.62
CA GLU A 256 5.00 -13.26 36.36
C GLU A 256 3.70 -13.09 37.18
N PRO A 257 3.78 -12.61 38.44
CA PRO A 257 2.63 -12.52 39.35
C PRO A 257 1.46 -11.68 38.80
N TRP A 258 1.74 -10.69 37.97
CA TRP A 258 0.72 -9.80 37.40
C TRP A 258 -0.03 -10.45 36.23
N HIS A 259 0.66 -11.22 35.36
CA HIS A 259 0.02 -12.00 34.30
C HIS A 259 -0.85 -13.12 34.89
N LEU A 260 -0.43 -13.73 36.00
CA LEU A 260 -1.23 -14.71 36.72
C LEU A 260 -2.59 -14.13 37.16
N GLN A 261 -2.61 -12.88 37.62
CA GLN A 261 -3.86 -12.22 37.98
C GLN A 261 -4.73 -11.97 36.74
N LEU A 262 -4.15 -11.50 35.64
CA LEU A 262 -4.84 -11.31 34.36
C LEU A 262 -5.42 -12.62 33.82
N PHE A 263 -4.62 -13.69 33.77
CA PHE A 263 -5.06 -15.01 33.33
C PHE A 263 -6.18 -15.56 34.21
N LYS A 264 -6.11 -15.33 35.52
CA LYS A 264 -7.18 -15.73 36.45
C LYS A 264 -8.47 -14.96 36.21
N SER A 265 -8.42 -13.63 36.07
CA SER A 265 -9.61 -12.81 35.81
C SER A 265 -10.19 -13.00 34.42
N ALA A 266 -9.36 -13.33 33.44
CA ALA A 266 -9.76 -13.60 32.06
C ALA A 266 -10.04 -15.09 31.79
N GLU A 267 -10.05 -15.93 32.83
CA GLU A 267 -10.33 -17.37 32.75
C GLU A 267 -9.45 -18.13 31.73
N VAL A 268 -8.17 -17.78 31.65
CA VAL A 268 -7.20 -18.43 30.74
C VAL A 268 -6.54 -19.61 31.44
N ARG A 269 -6.73 -20.82 30.91
CA ARG A 269 -6.08 -22.05 31.37
C ARG A 269 -4.88 -22.44 30.51
N SER A 270 -5.01 -22.38 29.19
CA SER A 270 -3.91 -22.60 28.24
C SER A 270 -3.84 -21.44 27.26
N ILE A 271 -2.64 -21.07 26.82
CA ILE A 271 -2.45 -19.97 25.87
C ILE A 271 -1.33 -20.25 24.88
N LEU A 272 -1.57 -19.89 23.62
CA LEU A 272 -0.62 -19.88 22.53
C LEU A 272 -0.58 -18.48 21.90
N VAL A 273 0.59 -17.87 21.80
CA VAL A 273 0.76 -16.49 21.31
C VAL A 273 1.86 -16.41 20.28
N ILE A 274 1.62 -15.66 19.21
CA ILE A 274 2.62 -15.29 18.20
C ILE A 274 2.70 -13.77 18.04
N GLY A 275 3.87 -13.26 17.68
CA GLY A 275 4.07 -11.84 17.39
C GLY A 275 3.53 -11.43 16.01
N LEU A 276 2.86 -10.28 15.96
CA LEU A 276 2.53 -9.57 14.72
C LEU A 276 3.69 -8.64 14.35
N ARG A 277 4.15 -8.70 13.10
CA ARG A 277 5.39 -8.02 12.68
C ARG A 277 5.23 -7.19 11.43
N ASP A 278 5.93 -6.07 11.43
CA ASP A 278 6.12 -5.22 10.26
C ASP A 278 7.62 -4.98 10.05
N GLU A 279 8.16 -5.42 8.91
CA GLU A 279 9.59 -5.30 8.57
C GLU A 279 10.55 -5.71 9.71
N GLY A 280 10.22 -6.80 10.41
CA GLY A 280 11.00 -7.32 11.54
C GLY A 280 10.73 -6.66 12.90
N ASN A 281 9.93 -5.60 12.95
CA ASN A 281 9.51 -4.96 14.20
C ASN A 281 8.23 -5.60 14.75
N LEU A 282 8.22 -5.94 16.03
CA LEU A 282 7.01 -6.36 16.73
C LEU A 282 6.01 -5.20 16.84
N ILE A 283 4.83 -5.34 16.26
CA ILE A 283 3.74 -4.34 16.28
C ILE A 283 2.55 -4.76 17.15
N GLY A 284 2.51 -6.02 17.58
CA GLY A 284 1.41 -6.58 18.33
C GLY A 284 1.57 -8.08 18.56
N ILE A 285 0.53 -8.73 19.07
CA ILE A 285 0.44 -10.18 19.23
C ILE A 285 -0.93 -10.69 18.78
N LEU A 286 -0.95 -11.93 18.33
CA LEU A 286 -2.15 -12.74 18.10
C LEU A 286 -2.10 -13.92 19.06
N GLY A 287 -3.16 -14.11 19.84
CA GLY A 287 -3.24 -15.17 20.85
C GLY A 287 -4.52 -16.00 20.75
N VAL A 288 -4.40 -17.27 21.08
CA VAL A 288 -5.53 -18.20 21.28
C VAL A 288 -5.47 -18.79 22.68
N THR A 289 -6.63 -18.94 23.33
CA THR A 289 -6.72 -19.46 24.70
C THR A 289 -7.84 -20.47 24.90
N THR A 290 -7.65 -21.41 25.83
CA THR A 290 -8.72 -22.27 26.37
C THR A 290 -8.92 -22.03 27.86
N PHE A 291 -10.12 -22.36 28.35
CA PHE A 291 -10.54 -22.24 29.74
C PHE A 291 -10.73 -23.61 30.42
N GLN A 292 -11.60 -24.47 29.87
CA GLN A 292 -12.00 -25.71 30.56
C GLN A 292 -10.97 -26.83 30.36
N SER A 293 -10.41 -26.94 29.16
CA SER A 293 -9.44 -27.96 28.74
C SER A 293 -8.01 -27.40 28.67
N LEU A 294 -7.03 -28.30 28.72
CA LEU A 294 -5.68 -27.98 28.26
C LEU A 294 -5.71 -27.90 26.73
N GLY A 295 -5.07 -26.89 26.16
CA GLY A 295 -5.00 -26.72 24.72
C GLY A 295 -4.08 -27.76 24.09
N ASP A 296 -4.61 -28.57 23.18
CA ASP A 296 -3.83 -29.51 22.37
C ASP A 296 -3.42 -28.86 21.05
N TRP A 297 -2.44 -27.95 21.12
CA TRP A 297 -2.01 -27.17 19.97
C TRP A 297 -0.95 -27.92 19.15
N THR A 298 -1.42 -28.60 18.09
CA THR A 298 -0.56 -29.31 17.15
C THR A 298 0.36 -28.37 16.37
N SER A 299 1.34 -28.94 15.66
CA SER A 299 2.24 -28.18 14.78
C SER A 299 1.48 -27.43 13.68
N GLU A 300 0.39 -28.03 13.17
CA GLU A 300 -0.49 -27.46 12.16
C GLU A 300 -1.22 -26.22 12.69
N THR A 301 -1.68 -26.25 13.95
CA THR A 301 -2.31 -25.08 14.59
C THR A 301 -1.33 -23.93 14.74
N LYS A 302 -0.07 -24.21 15.09
CA LYS A 302 0.99 -23.19 15.17
C LYS A 302 1.29 -22.56 13.81
N GLN A 303 1.33 -23.37 12.74
CA GLN A 303 1.50 -22.88 11.37
C GLN A 303 0.31 -22.02 10.92
N MET A 304 -0.92 -22.44 11.20
CA MET A 304 -2.13 -21.66 10.91
C MET A 304 -2.08 -20.29 11.60
N LEU A 305 -1.78 -20.29 12.90
CA LEU A 305 -1.66 -19.06 13.69
C LEU A 305 -0.61 -18.12 13.09
N GLY A 306 0.52 -18.64 12.61
CA GLY A 306 1.56 -17.86 11.95
C GLY A 306 1.12 -17.24 10.63
N LEU A 307 0.40 -17.97 9.79
CA LEU A 307 -0.14 -17.44 8.53
C LEU A 307 -1.19 -16.35 8.79
N VAL A 308 -2.13 -16.59 9.71
CA VAL A 308 -3.15 -15.62 10.09
C VAL A 308 -2.52 -14.37 10.72
N ALA A 309 -1.51 -14.53 11.57
CA ALA A 309 -0.73 -13.43 12.11
C ALA A 309 -0.08 -12.58 11.01
N GLY A 310 0.45 -13.20 9.96
CA GLY A 310 0.97 -12.51 8.79
C GLY A 310 -0.09 -11.64 8.09
N PHE A 311 -1.27 -12.21 7.82
CA PHE A 311 -2.38 -11.48 7.18
C PHE A 311 -2.91 -10.34 8.05
N VAL A 312 -3.13 -10.59 9.34
CA VAL A 312 -3.57 -9.56 10.31
C VAL A 312 -2.54 -8.44 10.39
N SER A 313 -1.25 -8.77 10.46
CA SER A 313 -0.18 -7.78 10.51
C SER A 313 -0.18 -6.88 9.28
N GLN A 314 -0.20 -7.48 8.08
CA GLN A 314 -0.26 -6.74 6.82
C GLN A 314 -1.52 -5.86 6.73
N GLY A 315 -2.68 -6.38 7.16
CA GLY A 315 -3.93 -5.62 7.20
C GLY A 315 -3.84 -4.39 8.10
N LEU A 316 -3.34 -4.54 9.33
CA LEU A 316 -3.18 -3.45 10.29
C LEU A 316 -2.20 -2.38 9.78
N VAL A 317 -1.04 -2.79 9.27
CA VAL A 317 -0.02 -1.87 8.73
C VAL A 317 -0.58 -1.10 7.55
N ARG A 318 -1.24 -1.79 6.60
CA ARG A 318 -1.85 -1.15 5.43
C ARG A 318 -2.90 -0.14 5.84
N ALA A 319 -3.82 -0.49 6.74
CA ALA A 319 -4.86 0.43 7.22
C ALA A 319 -4.26 1.68 7.88
N LYS A 320 -3.24 1.52 8.74
CA LYS A 320 -2.55 2.65 9.38
C LYS A 320 -1.86 3.55 8.35
N ASN A 321 -1.20 2.96 7.35
CA ASN A 321 -0.53 3.72 6.30
C ASN A 321 -1.51 4.47 5.41
N GLU A 322 -2.62 3.85 5.02
CA GLU A 322 -3.68 4.48 4.22
C GLU A 322 -4.29 5.67 4.96
N ILE A 323 -4.65 5.52 6.24
CA ILE A 323 -5.19 6.62 7.07
C ILE A 323 -4.16 7.76 7.22
N LYS A 324 -2.88 7.42 7.43
CA LYS A 324 -1.80 8.40 7.55
C LYS A 324 -1.59 9.16 6.24
N LEU A 325 -1.66 8.48 5.10
CA LEU A 325 -1.54 9.09 3.78
C LEU A 325 -2.71 10.04 3.51
N MET A 326 -3.95 9.60 3.73
CA MET A 326 -5.15 10.44 3.57
C MET A 326 -5.08 11.72 4.41
N LYS A 327 -4.59 11.63 5.66
CA LYS A 327 -4.41 12.82 6.51
C LYS A 327 -3.37 13.79 5.93
N LYS A 328 -2.24 13.28 5.43
CA LYS A 328 -1.19 14.11 4.83
C LYS A 328 -1.66 14.79 3.55
N GLU A 329 -2.34 14.06 2.66
CA GLU A 329 -2.88 14.60 1.41
C GLU A 329 -3.88 15.73 1.70
N LYS A 330 -4.78 15.54 2.66
CA LYS A 330 -5.75 16.57 3.04
C LYS A 330 -5.09 17.84 3.58
N ILE A 331 -4.03 17.70 4.38
CA ILE A 331 -3.26 18.85 4.88
C ILE A 331 -2.56 19.58 3.73
N LEU A 332 -1.95 18.83 2.81
CA LEU A 332 -1.22 19.40 1.68
C LEU A 332 -2.14 20.13 0.70
N GLN A 333 -3.30 19.54 0.38
CA GLN A 333 -4.32 20.18 -0.46
C GLN A 333 -4.81 21.49 0.13
N ARG A 334 -5.05 21.52 1.45
CA ARG A 334 -5.45 22.75 2.14
C ARG A 334 -4.35 23.81 2.08
N PHE A 335 -3.12 23.44 2.42
CA PHE A 335 -1.97 24.34 2.34
C PHE A 335 -1.79 24.93 0.93
N TYR A 336 -1.90 24.10 -0.11
CA TYR A 336 -1.81 24.56 -1.49
C TYR A 336 -2.93 25.53 -1.87
N SER A 337 -4.17 25.26 -1.42
CA SER A 337 -5.30 26.16 -1.64
C SER A 337 -5.08 27.52 -0.96
N ASP A 338 -4.64 27.50 0.30
CA ASP A 338 -4.40 28.71 1.09
C ASP A 338 -3.30 29.58 0.43
N VAL A 339 -2.17 28.98 0.03
CA VAL A 339 -1.08 29.68 -0.68
C VAL A 339 -1.53 30.26 -2.01
N LYS A 340 -2.37 29.53 -2.76
CA LYS A 340 -2.89 30.00 -4.05
C LYS A 340 -3.84 31.19 -3.89
N GLU A 341 -4.69 31.19 -2.87
CA GLU A 341 -5.56 32.33 -2.56
C GLU A 341 -4.73 33.56 -2.15
N ASP A 342 -3.72 33.39 -1.30
CA ASP A 342 -2.82 34.47 -0.90
C ASP A 342 -2.04 35.05 -2.10
N LEU A 343 -1.55 34.20 -3.01
CA LEU A 343 -0.88 34.64 -4.24
C LEU A 343 -1.81 35.44 -5.16
N ALA A 344 -3.08 35.03 -5.30
CA ALA A 344 -4.06 35.76 -6.09
C ALA A 344 -4.33 37.17 -5.51
N LEU A 345 -4.37 37.30 -4.18
CA LEU A 345 -4.49 38.61 -3.51
C LEU A 345 -3.24 39.47 -3.69
N ALA A 346 -2.06 38.87 -3.59
CA ALA A 346 -0.79 39.56 -3.85
C ALA A 346 -0.73 40.09 -5.28
N LYS A 347 -1.17 39.31 -6.27
CA LYS A 347 -1.27 39.71 -7.67
C LYS A 347 -2.14 40.92 -7.88
N LEU A 348 -3.35 40.94 -7.30
CA LEU A 348 -4.25 42.11 -7.38
C LEU A 348 -3.59 43.37 -6.82
N THR A 349 -2.79 43.23 -5.76
CA THR A 349 -2.06 44.35 -5.15
C THR A 349 -0.92 44.83 -6.06
N GLN A 350 -0.16 43.90 -6.65
CA GLN A 350 0.92 44.23 -7.58
C GLN A 350 0.39 44.92 -8.85
N GLU A 351 -0.70 44.42 -9.40
CA GLU A 351 -1.35 45.02 -10.58
C GLU A 351 -1.87 46.44 -10.32
N ALA A 352 -2.08 46.85 -9.06
CA ALA A 352 -2.57 48.18 -8.72
C ALA A 352 -1.50 49.29 -8.84
N TRP A 353 -0.20 48.95 -8.76
CA TRP A 353 0.89 49.92 -8.90
C TRP A 353 1.68 49.80 -10.19
N VAL A 354 1.61 48.68 -10.91
CA VAL A 354 2.22 48.56 -12.25
C VAL A 354 1.48 49.47 -13.22
N ALA A 355 2.24 50.36 -13.88
CA ALA A 355 1.69 51.33 -14.81
C ALA A 355 1.18 50.66 -16.09
N LYS A 356 -0.15 50.59 -16.22
CA LYS A 356 -0.84 50.12 -17.44
C LYS A 356 -1.28 51.26 -18.36
N ASP A 357 -1.40 52.48 -17.82
CA ASP A 357 -1.81 53.68 -18.55
C ASP A 357 -1.04 54.91 -18.03
N PHE A 358 -0.28 55.56 -18.91
CA PHE A 358 0.49 56.78 -18.61
C PHE A 358 -0.34 58.06 -18.82
N GLY A 359 -1.58 57.92 -19.30
CA GLY A 359 -2.46 58.98 -19.77
C GLY A 359 -1.97 59.61 -21.08
N THR A 360 -2.66 60.66 -21.52
CA THR A 360 -2.21 61.44 -22.68
C THR A 360 -1.08 62.39 -22.28
N ILE A 361 0.09 62.22 -22.90
CA ILE A 361 1.26 63.09 -22.70
C ILE A 361 1.56 63.84 -24.01
N PRO A 362 1.76 65.18 -23.98
CA PRO A 362 2.02 65.94 -25.19
C PRO A 362 3.28 65.47 -25.92
N ASN A 363 3.21 65.32 -27.25
CA ASN A 363 4.34 64.94 -28.12
C ASN A 363 5.03 63.61 -27.76
N ILE A 364 4.37 62.71 -27.02
CA ILE A 364 4.93 61.40 -26.74
C ILE A 364 3.81 60.36 -26.56
N LYS A 365 3.96 59.22 -27.23
CA LYS A 365 3.15 58.02 -27.00
C LYS A 365 3.98 57.05 -26.16
N ILE A 366 3.40 56.55 -25.08
CA ILE A 366 4.05 55.60 -24.16
C ILE A 366 3.19 54.34 -24.06
N GLU A 367 3.79 53.18 -24.31
CA GLU A 367 3.15 51.87 -24.22
C GLU A 367 4.01 50.94 -23.36
N SER A 368 3.38 50.18 -22.48
CA SER A 368 4.07 49.18 -21.65
C SER A 368 3.38 47.83 -21.72
N ARG A 369 4.15 46.75 -21.61
CA ARG A 369 3.63 45.40 -21.38
C ARG A 369 4.45 44.75 -20.26
N PHE A 370 3.76 44.07 -19.38
CA PHE A 370 4.34 43.30 -18.30
C PHE A 370 3.66 41.92 -18.28
N LEU A 371 4.46 40.88 -18.34
CA LEU A 371 4.05 39.49 -18.31
C LEU A 371 4.87 38.78 -17.21
N PRO A 372 4.29 38.54 -16.02
CA PRO A 372 4.99 37.81 -14.98
C PRO A 372 5.17 36.34 -15.36
N TYR A 373 6.29 35.74 -14.95
CA TYR A 373 6.58 34.31 -15.11
C TYR A 373 5.67 33.45 -14.21
N ASP A 374 5.53 33.86 -12.94
CA ASP A 374 4.64 33.25 -11.95
C ASP A 374 3.34 34.09 -11.80
N GLU A 375 2.57 33.91 -10.72
CA GLU A 375 1.41 34.75 -10.43
C GLU A 375 1.78 36.22 -10.12
N ILE A 376 3.02 36.46 -9.66
CA ILE A 376 3.60 37.77 -9.31
C ILE A 376 5.07 37.81 -9.71
N GLY A 377 5.57 39.01 -10.06
CA GLY A 377 6.93 39.20 -10.57
C GLY A 377 7.78 40.25 -9.83
N GLY A 378 9.09 40.28 -10.13
CA GLY A 378 10.06 41.28 -9.69
C GLY A 378 10.12 42.52 -10.59
N ASP A 379 9.77 42.40 -11.86
CA ASP A 379 9.77 43.50 -12.83
C ASP A 379 8.78 44.62 -12.47
N LEU A 380 9.21 45.86 -12.69
CA LEU A 380 8.50 47.08 -12.35
C LEU A 380 8.54 48.09 -13.49
N ILE A 381 7.36 48.54 -13.89
CA ILE A 381 7.18 49.73 -14.73
C ILE A 381 6.28 50.70 -13.96
N LEU A 382 6.85 51.80 -13.49
CA LEU A 382 6.17 52.78 -12.64
C LEU A 382 6.37 54.18 -13.22
N TYR A 383 5.45 55.11 -12.93
CA TYR A 383 5.64 56.51 -13.27
C TYR A 383 5.14 57.44 -12.16
N GLU A 384 5.73 58.63 -12.10
CA GLU A 384 5.27 59.73 -11.27
C GLU A 384 5.43 61.06 -12.02
N LYS A 385 4.64 62.08 -11.67
CA LYS A 385 4.67 63.40 -12.30
C LYS A 385 5.16 64.43 -11.28
N PRO A 386 6.48 64.59 -11.09
CA PRO A 386 7.02 65.43 -10.02
C PRO A 386 6.78 66.92 -10.26
N LYS A 387 6.61 67.33 -11.53
CA LYS A 387 6.28 68.70 -11.93
C LYS A 387 5.31 68.67 -13.13
N PRO A 388 4.61 69.79 -13.42
CA PRO A 388 3.68 69.84 -14.56
C PRO A 388 4.33 69.63 -15.94
N ASP A 389 5.63 69.86 -16.06
CA ASP A 389 6.39 69.85 -17.32
C ASP A 389 7.22 68.58 -17.53
N CYS A 390 7.26 67.67 -16.55
CA CYS A 390 8.01 66.42 -16.67
C CYS A 390 7.30 65.21 -16.04
N ILE A 391 7.69 64.03 -16.50
CA ILE A 391 7.26 62.73 -15.98
C ILE A 391 8.51 61.90 -15.70
N ASP A 392 8.54 61.25 -14.54
CA ASP A 392 9.54 60.25 -14.21
C ASP A 392 8.97 58.86 -14.48
N ILE A 393 9.77 57.99 -15.08
CA ILE A 393 9.46 56.57 -15.25
C ILE A 393 10.58 55.75 -14.63
N PHE A 394 10.20 54.78 -13.80
CA PHE A 394 11.08 53.74 -13.29
C PHE A 394 10.81 52.47 -14.08
N PHE A 395 11.84 51.95 -14.73
CA PHE A 395 11.84 50.63 -15.32
C PHE A 395 12.89 49.82 -14.58
N GLY A 396 12.52 48.76 -13.88
CA GLY A 396 13.50 47.98 -13.15
C GLY A 396 13.07 46.55 -12.92
N ASP A 397 14.06 45.75 -12.59
CA ASP A 397 13.96 44.32 -12.35
C ASP A 397 14.65 44.02 -11.01
N ILE A 398 14.08 43.10 -10.25
CA ILE A 398 14.58 42.67 -8.96
C ILE A 398 15.07 41.25 -9.10
N SER A 399 16.35 41.05 -8.77
CA SER A 399 17.01 39.76 -8.93
C SER A 399 16.22 38.59 -8.32
N GLY A 400 15.94 37.58 -9.14
CA GLY A 400 15.18 36.38 -8.78
C GLY A 400 13.66 36.55 -8.96
N HIS A 401 12.91 35.45 -8.91
CA HIS A 401 11.48 35.45 -9.25
C HIS A 401 10.58 35.06 -8.06
N GLY A 402 9.26 35.25 -8.22
CA GLY A 402 8.23 34.82 -7.29
C GLY A 402 8.00 35.76 -6.09
N ILE A 403 7.62 35.19 -4.94
CA ILE A 403 7.11 35.95 -3.79
C ILE A 403 8.15 36.93 -3.21
N SER A 404 9.43 36.52 -3.15
CA SER A 404 10.48 37.32 -2.52
C SER A 404 10.79 38.58 -3.32
N SER A 405 10.94 38.47 -4.65
CA SER A 405 11.19 39.62 -5.51
C SER A 405 9.95 40.51 -5.61
N ALA A 406 8.73 39.95 -5.66
CA ALA A 406 7.49 40.72 -5.64
C ALA A 406 7.29 41.56 -4.36
N LEU A 407 7.74 41.09 -3.20
CA LEU A 407 7.72 41.89 -1.96
C LEU A 407 8.69 43.08 -2.04
N VAL A 408 9.90 42.84 -2.55
CA VAL A 408 10.89 43.90 -2.79
C VAL A 408 10.35 44.89 -3.82
N SER A 409 9.57 44.43 -4.79
CA SER A 409 9.00 45.27 -5.86
C SER A 409 7.99 46.28 -5.32
N GLY A 410 7.15 45.88 -4.37
CA GLY A 410 6.29 46.81 -3.63
C GLY A 410 7.07 47.87 -2.84
N ILE A 411 8.14 47.47 -2.14
CA ILE A 411 8.97 48.41 -1.35
C ILE A 411 9.70 49.40 -2.28
N ALA A 412 10.27 48.90 -3.38
CA ALA A 412 10.92 49.72 -4.39
C ALA A 412 9.94 50.71 -5.04
N ALA A 413 8.70 50.30 -5.31
CA ALA A 413 7.66 51.17 -5.84
C ALA A 413 7.34 52.35 -4.91
N VAL A 414 7.22 52.08 -3.61
CA VAL A 414 6.98 53.12 -2.59
C VAL A 414 8.19 54.06 -2.49
N SER A 415 9.41 53.52 -2.51
CA SER A 415 10.65 54.32 -2.45
C SER A 415 10.81 55.20 -3.69
N PHE A 416 10.59 54.66 -4.89
CA PHE A 416 10.61 55.43 -6.14
C PHE A 416 9.61 56.58 -6.10
N LYS A 417 8.36 56.31 -5.70
CA LYS A 417 7.31 57.32 -5.60
C LYS A 417 7.71 58.49 -4.70
N LYS A 418 8.27 58.16 -3.52
CA LYS A 418 8.74 59.16 -2.56
C LYS A 418 9.86 60.03 -3.14
N HIS A 419 10.87 59.42 -3.73
CA HIS A 419 12.06 60.14 -4.19
C HIS A 419 11.87 60.84 -5.53
N SER A 420 11.01 60.35 -6.42
CA SER A 420 10.67 61.04 -7.67
C SER A 420 10.13 62.45 -7.41
N LEU A 421 9.28 62.62 -6.40
CA LEU A 421 8.65 63.90 -6.05
C LEU A 421 9.63 64.92 -5.42
N VAL A 422 10.76 64.46 -4.89
CA VAL A 422 11.69 65.30 -4.11
C VAL A 422 12.98 65.56 -4.87
N GLU A 423 13.50 64.55 -5.56
CA GLU A 423 14.84 64.57 -6.11
C GLU A 423 14.95 65.29 -7.46
N SER A 424 16.10 65.93 -7.66
CA SER A 424 16.33 66.85 -8.77
C SER A 424 16.68 66.18 -10.10
N SER A 425 17.12 64.92 -10.08
CA SER A 425 17.53 64.18 -11.29
C SER A 425 17.37 62.66 -11.15
N PRO A 426 17.32 61.90 -12.25
CA PRO A 426 17.25 60.43 -12.23
C PRO A 426 18.33 59.75 -11.39
N ALA A 427 19.58 60.20 -11.48
CA ALA A 427 20.67 59.65 -10.67
C ALA A 427 20.44 59.87 -9.17
N ALA A 428 19.96 61.06 -8.78
CA ALA A 428 19.64 61.36 -7.38
C ALA A 428 18.49 60.50 -6.84
N ILE A 429 17.50 60.18 -7.68
CA ILE A 429 16.41 59.25 -7.30
C ILE A 429 16.98 57.87 -6.98
N LEU A 430 17.81 57.31 -7.86
CA LEU A 430 18.42 55.99 -7.63
C LEU A 430 19.38 55.96 -6.44
N GLU A 431 20.15 57.03 -6.22
CA GLU A 431 21.04 57.17 -5.04
C GLU A 431 20.22 57.18 -3.74
N ALA A 432 19.13 57.96 -3.70
CA ALA A 432 18.25 58.03 -2.54
C ALA A 432 17.53 56.69 -2.27
N MET A 433 17.05 56.02 -3.33
CA MET A 433 16.50 54.66 -3.24
C MET A 433 17.55 53.68 -2.70
N HIS A 434 18.77 53.69 -3.22
CA HIS A 434 19.85 52.82 -2.77
C HIS A 434 20.14 52.99 -1.27
N ILE A 435 20.28 54.23 -0.80
CA ILE A 435 20.58 54.55 0.61
C ILE A 435 19.45 54.08 1.54
N GLU A 436 18.20 54.28 1.14
CA GLU A 436 17.03 53.85 1.92
C GLU A 436 16.92 52.32 1.95
N LEU A 437 16.93 51.71 0.77
CA LEU A 437 16.63 50.29 0.58
C LEU A 437 17.73 49.36 1.08
N LYS A 438 19.01 49.78 1.09
CA LYS A 438 20.13 48.94 1.58
C LYS A 438 20.04 48.60 3.06
N THR A 439 19.25 49.36 3.82
CA THR A 439 19.01 49.08 5.24
C THR A 439 17.93 48.02 5.49
N ILE A 440 17.17 47.67 4.44
CA ILE A 440 15.99 46.79 4.51
C ILE A 440 16.21 45.50 3.70
N ILE A 441 16.87 45.62 2.54
CA ILE A 441 17.03 44.54 1.56
C ILE A 441 18.49 44.08 1.53
N PHE A 442 18.71 42.79 1.83
CA PHE A 442 20.06 42.21 1.98
C PHE A 442 20.44 41.20 0.89
N LYS A 443 19.46 40.58 0.25
CA LYS A 443 19.69 39.44 -0.67
C LYS A 443 19.27 39.69 -2.11
N HIS A 444 18.59 40.80 -2.37
CA HIS A 444 18.16 41.20 -3.69
C HIS A 444 18.91 42.44 -4.12
N HIS A 445 19.21 42.52 -5.41
CA HIS A 445 19.65 43.73 -6.07
C HIS A 445 18.59 44.17 -7.09
N ILE A 446 18.64 45.44 -7.47
CA ILE A 446 17.66 46.01 -8.40
C ILE A 446 18.41 46.55 -9.61
N SER A 447 18.19 45.92 -10.75
CA SER A 447 18.61 46.49 -12.03
C SER A 447 17.55 47.51 -12.44
N ALA A 448 17.94 48.73 -12.81
CA ALA A 448 16.95 49.78 -13.10
C ALA A 448 17.42 50.82 -14.11
N CYS A 449 16.47 51.44 -14.79
CA CYS A 449 16.59 52.66 -15.55
C CYS A 449 15.53 53.64 -15.03
N VAL A 450 15.98 54.78 -14.49
CA VAL A 450 15.08 55.90 -14.19
C VAL A 450 15.24 56.93 -15.30
N MET A 451 14.11 57.38 -15.83
CA MET A 451 14.07 58.43 -16.84
C MET A 451 13.20 59.59 -16.39
N ARG A 452 13.67 60.83 -16.60
CA ARG A 452 12.90 62.06 -16.46
C ARG A 452 12.68 62.65 -17.85
N ILE A 453 11.44 62.62 -18.30
CA ILE A 453 11.03 63.03 -19.64
C ILE A 453 10.44 64.44 -19.58
N TYR A 454 10.93 65.32 -20.45
CA TYR A 454 10.42 66.68 -20.68
C TYR A 454 9.70 66.69 -22.04
N PRO A 455 8.38 66.45 -22.10
CA PRO A 455 7.70 66.14 -23.35
C PRO A 455 7.65 67.31 -24.34
N LEU A 456 7.59 68.55 -23.84
CA LEU A 456 7.61 69.75 -24.69
C LEU A 456 8.98 70.00 -25.32
N GLU A 457 10.06 69.65 -24.62
CA GLU A 457 11.44 69.78 -25.09
C GLU A 457 11.89 68.58 -25.95
N ARG A 458 11.07 67.51 -26.01
CA ARG A 458 11.44 66.19 -26.53
C ARG A 458 12.79 65.73 -25.98
N ARG A 459 12.98 65.88 -24.68
CA ARG A 459 14.25 65.59 -24.01
C ARG A 459 14.03 64.59 -22.88
N ILE A 460 14.92 63.62 -22.77
CA ILE A 460 14.93 62.66 -21.66
C ILE A 460 16.29 62.71 -20.97
N GLU A 461 16.26 62.76 -19.64
CA GLU A 461 17.40 62.46 -18.78
C GLU A 461 17.27 61.03 -18.25
N PHE A 462 18.35 60.25 -18.29
CA PHE A 462 18.41 58.86 -17.86
C PHE A 462 19.43 58.68 -16.74
N SER A 463 19.18 57.72 -15.86
CA SER A 463 20.21 57.09 -15.06
C SER A 463 19.98 55.58 -15.03
N PHE A 464 21.05 54.82 -15.27
CA PHE A 464 21.01 53.37 -15.32
C PHE A 464 21.72 52.79 -14.08
N ALA A 465 21.22 51.67 -13.59
CA ALA A 465 21.78 50.86 -12.52
C ALA A 465 21.75 49.40 -12.97
N GLY A 466 22.74 48.93 -13.73
CA GLY A 466 22.84 47.53 -14.16
C GLY A 466 21.79 47.03 -15.15
N HIS A 467 20.85 47.88 -15.58
CA HIS A 467 19.80 47.52 -16.54
C HIS A 467 20.37 47.32 -17.96
N PRO A 468 19.78 46.43 -18.78
CA PRO A 468 20.16 46.26 -20.18
C PRO A 468 20.16 47.58 -20.99
N PRO A 469 20.92 47.65 -22.10
CA PRO A 469 20.96 48.84 -22.94
C PRO A 469 19.59 49.21 -23.50
N GLY A 470 19.20 50.48 -23.35
CA GLY A 470 18.01 51.00 -24.03
C GLY A 470 18.23 51.11 -25.53
N VAL A 471 17.26 50.64 -26.32
CA VAL A 471 17.32 50.67 -27.79
C VAL A 471 16.69 51.96 -28.30
N PHE A 472 17.51 52.81 -28.91
CA PHE A 472 17.10 54.06 -29.53
C PHE A 472 17.06 53.92 -31.06
N TRP A 473 15.90 54.16 -31.65
CA TRP A 473 15.74 54.20 -33.09
C TRP A 473 15.66 55.63 -33.58
N ASN A 474 16.60 56.01 -34.43
CA ASN A 474 16.54 57.30 -35.13
C ASN A 474 15.76 57.15 -36.43
N GLN A 475 14.64 57.86 -36.56
CA GLN A 475 13.74 57.69 -37.70
C GLN A 475 14.31 58.24 -39.01
N LYS A 476 15.09 59.32 -38.92
CA LYS A 476 15.67 60.00 -40.08
C LYS A 476 16.77 59.17 -40.73
N ASP A 477 17.68 58.64 -39.91
CA ASP A 477 18.83 57.86 -40.37
C ASP A 477 18.47 56.37 -40.55
N ARG A 478 17.34 55.92 -39.99
CA ARG A 478 16.93 54.51 -39.89
C ARG A 478 18.02 53.64 -39.25
N VAL A 479 18.63 54.17 -38.19
CA VAL A 479 19.72 53.50 -37.47
C VAL A 479 19.29 53.23 -36.03
N MET A 480 19.53 51.99 -35.60
CA MET A 480 19.44 51.59 -34.20
C MET A 480 20.74 51.98 -33.48
N LYS A 481 20.61 52.69 -32.35
CA LYS A 481 21.71 53.05 -31.44
C LYS A 481 21.34 52.61 -30.03
N PHE A 482 22.33 52.50 -29.15
CA PHE A 482 22.11 52.11 -27.77
C PHE A 482 22.32 53.30 -26.83
N VAL A 483 21.50 53.36 -25.78
CA VAL A 483 21.71 54.23 -24.62
C VAL A 483 21.98 53.30 -23.44
N LYS A 484 23.21 53.34 -22.93
CA LYS A 484 23.63 52.52 -21.79
C LYS A 484 24.57 53.31 -20.89
N ASP A 485 24.70 52.84 -19.66
CA ASP A 485 25.81 53.16 -18.76
C ASP A 485 26.36 51.86 -18.17
N GLU A 486 27.63 51.85 -17.78
CA GLU A 486 28.31 50.68 -17.20
C GLU A 486 28.23 50.71 -15.66
N MET A 487 27.04 51.00 -15.11
CA MET A 487 26.81 51.02 -13.67
C MET A 487 26.33 49.65 -13.19
N TYR A 488 26.68 49.31 -11.95
CA TYR A 488 26.12 48.13 -11.28
C TYR A 488 24.67 48.36 -10.85
N PRO A 489 23.87 47.30 -10.68
CA PRO A 489 22.59 47.35 -9.99
C PRO A 489 22.68 48.05 -8.63
N ILE A 490 21.62 48.75 -8.22
CA ILE A 490 21.57 49.26 -6.85
C ILE A 490 21.45 48.08 -5.87
N LEU A 491 21.98 48.27 -4.66
CA LEU A 491 22.03 47.26 -3.59
C LEU A 491 23.00 46.09 -3.81
N LEU A 492 23.69 46.05 -4.96
CA LEU A 492 24.76 45.06 -5.19
C LEU A 492 26.04 45.41 -4.42
N LEU A 493 26.35 46.71 -4.30
CA LEU A 493 27.52 47.24 -3.60
C LEU A 493 27.06 48.21 -2.50
N ASP A 494 27.86 48.34 -1.43
CA ASP A 494 27.54 49.21 -0.28
C ASP A 494 27.48 50.71 -0.62
N ASP A 495 28.32 51.11 -1.57
CA ASP A 495 28.39 52.46 -2.12
C ASP A 495 27.96 52.43 -3.59
N TRP A 496 26.89 53.17 -3.90
CA TRP A 496 26.38 53.35 -5.25
C TRP A 496 26.23 54.83 -5.55
N LYS A 497 26.66 55.25 -6.74
CA LYS A 497 26.58 56.64 -7.20
C LYS A 497 26.22 56.65 -8.67
N GLY A 498 25.17 57.38 -9.04
CA GLY A 498 24.60 57.38 -10.39
C GLY A 498 25.27 58.38 -11.33
N LYS A 499 24.96 58.27 -12.62
CA LYS A 499 25.24 59.32 -13.63
C LYS A 499 23.96 59.67 -14.38
N ASN A 500 23.87 60.93 -14.80
CA ASN A 500 22.81 61.40 -15.66
C ASN A 500 23.28 61.46 -17.12
N ILE A 501 22.50 60.89 -18.02
CA ILE A 501 22.69 60.97 -19.46
C ILE A 501 21.52 61.75 -20.03
N SER A 502 21.75 62.80 -20.83
CA SER A 502 20.69 63.59 -21.44
C SER A 502 20.65 63.36 -22.94
N LYS A 503 19.45 63.20 -23.52
CA LYS A 503 19.25 62.99 -24.95
C LYS A 503 17.99 63.70 -25.44
N THR A 504 18.10 64.33 -26.61
CA THR A 504 17.00 64.98 -27.30
C THR A 504 16.51 64.10 -28.45
N PHE A 505 15.21 64.13 -28.70
CA PHE A 505 14.48 63.31 -29.66
C PHE A 505 13.85 64.18 -30.74
N GLU A 506 13.91 63.72 -31.98
CA GLU A 506 13.14 64.30 -33.07
C GLU A 506 11.79 63.60 -33.23
N LYS A 507 10.88 64.19 -34.00
CA LYS A 507 9.57 63.58 -34.27
C LYS A 507 9.76 62.26 -35.02
N GLY A 508 9.16 61.19 -34.51
CA GLY A 508 9.26 59.82 -35.01
C GLY A 508 10.38 59.00 -34.40
N ASP A 509 11.27 59.59 -33.59
CA ASP A 509 12.29 58.82 -32.86
C ASP A 509 11.62 57.93 -31.80
N ARG A 510 12.17 56.73 -31.62
CA ARG A 510 11.61 55.72 -30.72
C ARG A 510 12.65 55.25 -29.68
N LEU A 511 12.17 54.90 -28.50
CA LEU A 511 12.97 54.32 -27.42
C LEU A 511 12.27 53.07 -26.88
N LEU A 512 13.04 51.98 -26.71
CA LEU A 512 12.60 50.72 -26.14
C LEU A 512 13.48 50.37 -24.94
N LEU A 513 12.84 50.06 -23.81
CA LEU A 513 13.43 49.34 -22.68
C LEU A 513 12.77 47.97 -22.53
N TYR A 514 13.52 47.02 -21.99
CA TYR A 514 13.10 45.63 -21.84
C TYR A 514 13.84 44.98 -20.66
N SER A 515 13.18 44.05 -19.97
CA SER A 515 13.86 43.16 -19.01
C SER A 515 14.58 42.03 -19.74
N ASP A 516 15.42 41.31 -19.00
CA ASP A 516 16.19 40.17 -19.50
C ASP A 516 15.32 38.97 -19.89
N GLY A 517 14.15 38.79 -19.27
CA GLY A 517 13.22 37.73 -19.64
C GLY A 517 12.79 37.73 -21.11
N ILE A 518 12.95 38.83 -21.86
CA ILE A 518 12.65 38.83 -23.31
C ILE A 518 13.72 38.16 -24.18
N TYR A 519 14.95 38.04 -23.68
CA TYR A 519 16.10 37.48 -24.41
C TYR A 519 16.79 36.31 -23.68
N GLU A 520 16.44 36.06 -22.41
CA GLU A 520 16.82 34.86 -21.66
C GLU A 520 15.76 33.76 -21.76
N LEU A 521 15.16 33.62 -22.95
CA LEU A 521 14.23 32.53 -23.27
C LEU A 521 15.02 31.30 -23.71
N GLU A 522 14.61 30.12 -23.23
CA GLU A 522 15.26 28.85 -23.58
C GLU A 522 14.71 28.31 -24.91
N GLU A 523 15.60 27.90 -25.80
CA GLU A 523 15.26 27.23 -27.06
C GLU A 523 15.13 25.71 -26.85
N GLU A 524 14.28 25.03 -27.63
CA GLU A 524 14.08 23.56 -27.51
C GLU A 524 15.38 22.75 -27.64
N THR A 525 16.35 23.27 -28.41
CA THR A 525 17.66 22.65 -28.60
C THR A 525 18.59 22.80 -27.39
N GLY A 526 18.15 23.52 -26.36
CA GLY A 526 18.92 23.92 -25.19
C GLY A 526 19.69 25.23 -25.42
N GLY A 527 19.84 26.03 -24.36
CA GLY A 527 20.50 27.33 -24.39
C GLY A 527 19.53 28.50 -24.52
N TYR A 528 20.02 29.71 -24.26
CA TYR A 528 19.24 30.94 -24.30
C TYR A 528 19.47 31.72 -25.60
N ILE A 529 18.45 32.45 -26.07
CA ILE A 529 18.56 33.32 -27.26
C ILE A 529 19.78 34.28 -27.12
N GLY A 530 19.87 34.92 -25.95
CA GLY A 530 20.87 35.94 -25.68
C GLY A 530 20.54 37.30 -26.32
N LEU A 531 21.16 38.34 -25.76
CA LEU A 531 20.90 39.72 -26.14
C LEU A 531 21.17 40.03 -27.62
N ASP A 532 22.27 39.50 -28.18
CA ASP A 532 22.68 39.82 -29.55
C ASP A 532 21.67 39.36 -30.60
N VAL A 533 21.13 38.14 -30.43
CA VAL A 533 20.12 37.58 -31.34
C VAL A 533 18.81 38.34 -31.23
N PHE A 534 18.38 38.67 -30.00
CA PHE A 534 17.19 39.51 -29.78
C PHE A 534 17.32 40.87 -30.48
N LEU A 535 18.46 41.54 -30.34
CA LEU A 535 18.70 42.84 -30.98
C LEU A 535 18.72 42.76 -32.51
N GLN A 536 19.25 41.67 -33.07
CA GLN A 536 19.20 41.43 -34.51
C GLN A 536 17.75 41.29 -35.00
N GLU A 537 16.96 40.43 -34.37
CA GLU A 537 15.54 40.22 -34.71
C GLU A 537 14.72 41.52 -34.57
N LEU A 538 14.98 42.30 -33.52
CA LEU A 538 14.33 43.59 -33.30
C LEU A 538 14.63 44.59 -34.42
N SER A 539 15.87 44.61 -34.94
CA SER A 539 16.27 45.53 -36.01
C SER A 539 15.49 45.30 -37.31
N GLU A 540 15.20 44.04 -37.63
CA GLU A 540 14.40 43.65 -38.78
C GLU A 540 12.93 44.07 -38.59
N MET A 541 12.37 43.87 -37.39
CA MET A 541 10.97 44.19 -37.09
C MET A 541 10.67 45.69 -37.05
N ILE A 542 11.53 46.49 -36.41
CA ILE A 542 11.37 47.95 -36.28
C ILE A 542 11.32 48.62 -37.67
N SER A 543 12.01 48.07 -38.66
CA SER A 543 12.07 48.63 -40.01
C SER A 543 10.75 48.47 -40.81
N VAL A 544 9.86 47.57 -40.39
CA VAL A 544 8.64 47.17 -41.12
C VAL A 544 7.35 47.68 -40.46
N SER A 545 7.36 47.97 -39.16
CA SER A 545 6.13 48.31 -38.41
C SER A 545 5.77 49.80 -38.43
N GLU A 546 4.51 50.11 -38.80
CA GLU A 546 3.98 51.49 -38.79
C GLU A 546 3.52 51.97 -37.40
N ASP A 547 3.01 51.07 -36.53
CA ASP A 547 2.46 51.40 -35.20
C ASP A 547 3.18 50.69 -34.02
N THR A 548 3.25 51.40 -32.90
CA THR A 548 3.92 51.03 -31.64
C THR A 548 3.37 49.77 -30.97
N ASP A 549 2.03 49.68 -30.83
CA ASP A 549 1.39 48.55 -30.15
C ASP A 549 1.51 47.28 -30.99
N SER A 550 1.41 47.43 -32.31
CA SER A 550 1.64 46.35 -33.26
C SER A 550 3.06 45.81 -33.18
N LEU A 551 4.07 46.67 -33.01
CA LEU A 551 5.46 46.25 -32.83
C LEU A 551 5.68 45.47 -31.53
N ILE A 552 5.15 45.95 -30.40
CA ILE A 552 5.27 45.24 -29.12
C ILE A 552 4.59 43.88 -29.19
N LYS A 553 3.37 43.81 -29.73
CA LYS A 553 2.65 42.53 -29.92
C LYS A 553 3.44 41.58 -30.81
N LYS A 554 4.02 42.07 -31.91
CA LYS A 554 4.84 41.25 -32.81
C LYS A 554 6.12 40.77 -32.15
N MET A 555 6.78 41.62 -31.36
CA MET A 555 7.98 41.26 -30.61
C MET A 555 7.69 40.13 -29.61
N ILE A 556 6.63 40.29 -28.80
CA ILE A 556 6.22 39.26 -27.83
C ILE A 556 5.78 37.97 -28.56
N ALA A 557 5.00 38.07 -29.64
CA ALA A 557 4.55 36.90 -30.40
C ALA A 557 5.70 36.15 -31.09
N ASN A 558 6.65 36.86 -31.69
CA ASN A 558 7.82 36.25 -32.32
C ASN A 558 8.77 35.62 -31.28
N CYS A 559 8.88 36.21 -30.09
CA CYS A 559 9.66 35.62 -29.00
C CYS A 559 9.00 34.38 -28.38
N LEU A 560 7.68 34.37 -28.22
CA LEU A 560 6.98 33.34 -27.44
C LEU A 560 6.22 32.30 -28.29
N VAL A 561 5.45 32.76 -29.28
CA VAL A 561 4.44 31.94 -29.96
C VAL A 561 4.97 31.33 -31.25
N GLU A 562 5.72 32.09 -32.05
CA GLU A 562 6.20 31.61 -33.35
C GLU A 562 7.40 30.66 -33.24
N LYS A 563 8.05 30.60 -32.07
CA LYS A 563 9.33 29.89 -31.86
C LYS A 563 9.34 28.88 -30.71
N GLU A 564 8.18 28.61 -30.09
CA GLU A 564 8.00 27.61 -29.02
C GLU A 564 9.02 27.70 -27.87
N ARG A 565 9.43 28.93 -27.51
CA ARG A 565 10.46 29.17 -26.48
C ARG A 565 9.90 29.12 -25.06
N ILE A 566 10.71 28.68 -24.11
CA ILE A 566 10.31 28.55 -22.69
C ILE A 566 10.74 29.80 -21.92
N ILE A 567 9.80 30.38 -21.17
CA ILE A 567 10.01 31.53 -20.28
C ILE A 567 10.54 31.02 -18.94
N HIS A 568 11.56 31.69 -18.39
CA HIS A 568 12.10 31.42 -17.05
C HIS A 568 12.09 32.63 -16.13
N ASP A 569 11.79 33.82 -16.65
CA ASP A 569 11.75 35.06 -15.89
C ASP A 569 10.67 36.02 -16.39
N ASP A 570 10.41 37.08 -15.64
CA ASP A 570 9.43 38.10 -15.97
C ASP A 570 9.79 38.87 -17.25
N ILE A 571 8.77 39.24 -18.03
CA ILE A 571 8.95 40.02 -19.26
C ILE A 571 8.29 41.38 -19.10
N ALA A 572 9.09 42.42 -18.99
CA ALA A 572 8.69 43.81 -19.05
C ALA A 572 9.21 44.49 -20.31
N VAL A 573 8.37 45.32 -20.91
CA VAL A 573 8.68 46.11 -22.11
C VAL A 573 8.08 47.49 -21.95
N LEU A 574 8.87 48.53 -22.23
CA LEU A 574 8.43 49.91 -22.27
C LEU A 574 8.87 50.57 -23.59
N PHE A 575 7.91 51.17 -24.28
CA PHE A 575 8.13 51.81 -25.56
C PHE A 575 7.67 53.27 -25.56
N LEU A 576 8.48 54.15 -26.14
CA LEU A 576 8.21 55.57 -26.28
C LEU A 576 8.40 56.02 -27.73
N GLU A 577 7.51 56.88 -28.23
CA GLU A 577 7.55 57.46 -29.58
C GLU A 577 7.22 58.96 -29.55
N PHE A 578 8.08 59.80 -30.12
CA PHE A 578 8.04 61.28 -30.05
C PHE A 578 7.43 62.01 -31.27
#